data_AF-Q9X2U4-F1
#
_entry.id   AF-Q9X2U4-F1
#
_cell.length_a   1.000
_cell.length_b   1.000
_cell.length_c   1.000
_cell.angle_alpha   90.00
_cell.angle_beta   90.00
_cell.angle_gamma   90.00
#
_symmetry.space_group_name_H-M   'P 1'
#
loop_
_entity.id
_entity.type
_entity.pdbx_description
1 polymer ?
#
loop_
_entity_poly.entity_id
_entity_poly.type
_entity_poly.pdbx_seq_one_letter_code
_entity_poly.pdbx_strand_id
1 'polypeptide(L)'
;NSVGIREGIDKAVKVALEELHEISQPVEKKEEIAQVGSISAADEEIGKFISEAMEKVGNDGVITIEESKGFNTELEVVEGMQFDRGYTSPYMVTDSDKMTAELENPYILITDKKISSFQDILPVLEKILQTNRPILIVADDVEGDALTNLVLNRLRGTFTAVAV
;
A
#
# COMPACT_ATOMS: atom_id res chain seq x y z
N ASN A 1 -5.69 43.15 2.63
CA ASN A 1 -5.64 42.45 3.93
C ASN A 1 -5.64 40.95 3.65
N SER A 2 -4.49 40.28 3.75
CA SER A 2 -4.31 38.85 3.44
C SER A 2 -5.02 37.93 4.44
N VAL A 3 -5.13 38.34 5.70
CA VAL A 3 -5.82 37.57 6.75
C VAL A 3 -7.32 37.47 6.47
N GLY A 4 -7.95 38.58 6.09
CA GLY A 4 -9.37 38.59 5.73
C GLY A 4 -9.71 37.77 4.47
N ILE A 5 -8.77 37.67 3.51
CA ILE A 5 -8.94 36.83 2.33
C ILE A 5 -8.88 35.35 2.72
N ARG A 6 -7.90 34.95 3.54
CA ARG A 6 -7.79 33.57 4.03
C ARG A 6 -9.05 33.15 4.79
N GLU A 7 -9.52 33.97 5.74
CA GLU A 7 -10.75 33.67 6.48
C GLU A 7 -11.98 33.56 5.58
N GLY A 8 -12.06 34.39 4.53
CA GLY A 8 -13.10 34.30 3.51
C GLY A 8 -13.05 32.98 2.73
N ILE A 9 -11.86 32.53 2.34
CA ILE A 9 -11.64 31.25 1.65
C ILE A 9 -12.02 30.09 2.58
N ASP A 10 -11.56 30.09 3.83
CA ASP A 10 -11.85 29.00 4.78
C ASP A 10 -13.37 28.85 5.01
N LYS A 11 -14.10 29.98 5.13
CA LYS A 11 -15.56 29.97 5.23
C LYS A 11 -16.24 29.47 3.96
N ALA A 12 -15.76 29.90 2.79
CA ALA A 12 -16.32 29.46 1.51
C ALA A 12 -16.11 27.97 1.27
N VAL A 13 -14.91 27.44 1.59
CA VAL A 13 -14.60 26.01 1.51
C VAL A 13 -15.52 25.21 2.43
N LYS A 14 -15.76 25.69 3.66
CA LYS A 14 -16.66 25.01 4.59
C LYS A 14 -18.08 24.89 4.04
N VAL A 15 -18.64 25.99 3.54
CA VAL A 15 -19.99 25.99 2.93
C VAL A 15 -20.04 25.09 1.69
N ALA A 16 -18.99 25.11 0.87
CA ALA A 16 -18.91 24.24 -0.31
C ALA A 16 -18.85 22.75 0.07
N LEU A 17 -18.11 22.39 1.13
CA LEU A 17 -18.06 21.00 1.62
C LEU A 17 -19.41 20.55 2.18
N GLU A 18 -20.11 21.41 2.92
CA GLU A 18 -21.46 21.11 3.43
C GLU A 18 -22.42 20.81 2.28
N GLU A 19 -22.47 21.67 1.26
CA GLU A 19 -23.32 21.45 0.08
C GLU A 19 -22.91 20.20 -0.71
N LEU A 20 -21.60 19.95 -0.88
CA LEU A 20 -21.10 18.75 -1.56
C LEU A 20 -21.55 17.46 -0.85
N HIS A 21 -21.58 17.45 0.48
CA HIS A 21 -22.10 16.32 1.24
C HIS A 21 -23.62 16.17 1.07
N GLU A 22 -24.37 17.28 1.05
CA GLU A 22 -25.84 17.25 0.85
C GLU A 22 -26.25 16.72 -0.53
N ILE A 23 -25.52 17.09 -1.58
CA ILE A 23 -25.81 16.62 -2.95
C ILE A 23 -25.18 15.26 -3.27
N SER A 24 -24.28 14.75 -2.42
CA SER A 24 -23.64 13.45 -2.63
C SER A 24 -24.67 12.32 -2.54
N GLN A 25 -24.56 11.35 -3.45
CA GLN A 25 -25.40 10.17 -3.45
C GLN A 25 -24.57 8.99 -2.94
N PRO A 26 -24.90 8.41 -1.77
CA PRO A 26 -24.20 7.24 -1.26
C PRO A 26 -24.47 6.05 -2.17
N VAL A 27 -23.43 5.24 -2.40
CA VAL A 27 -23.47 4.04 -3.24
C VAL A 27 -23.37 2.85 -2.30
N GLU A 28 -24.47 2.15 -2.09
CA GLU A 28 -24.54 1.05 -1.11
C GLU A 28 -24.94 -0.27 -1.76
N LYS A 29 -25.69 -0.23 -2.87
CA LYS A 29 -26.15 -1.46 -3.52
C LYS A 29 -25.10 -2.01 -4.46
N LYS A 30 -25.03 -3.34 -4.51
CA LYS A 30 -24.15 -4.08 -5.43
C LYS A 30 -24.28 -3.61 -6.88
N GLU A 31 -25.50 -3.33 -7.33
CA GLU A 31 -25.79 -2.86 -8.68
C GLU A 31 -25.26 -1.45 -8.93
N GLU A 32 -25.35 -0.55 -7.95
CA GLU A 32 -24.84 0.82 -8.02
C GLU A 32 -23.30 0.80 -8.05
N ILE A 33 -22.66 -0.03 -7.22
CA ILE A 33 -21.21 -0.26 -7.24
C ILE A 33 -20.76 -0.76 -8.62
N ALA A 34 -21.48 -1.76 -9.17
CA ALA A 34 -21.15 -2.29 -10.50
C ALA A 34 -21.29 -1.23 -11.59
N GLN A 35 -22.33 -0.39 -11.52
CA GLN A 35 -22.55 0.70 -12.46
C GLN A 35 -21.43 1.75 -12.39
N VAL A 36 -21.07 2.20 -11.19
CA VAL A 36 -20.01 3.19 -10.98
C VAL A 36 -18.66 2.62 -11.44
N GLY A 37 -18.36 1.37 -11.10
CA GLY A 37 -17.17 0.67 -11.58
C GLY A 37 -17.13 0.56 -13.10
N SER A 38 -18.26 0.20 -13.73
CA SER A 38 -18.36 0.07 -15.19
C SER A 38 -18.13 1.40 -15.91
N ILE A 39 -18.70 2.49 -15.39
CA ILE A 39 -18.53 3.83 -15.97
C ILE A 39 -17.07 4.29 -15.81
N SER A 40 -16.47 4.05 -14.64
CA SER A 40 -15.10 4.47 -14.34
C SER A 40 -14.05 3.70 -15.15
N ALA A 41 -14.29 2.40 -15.39
CA ALA A 41 -13.43 1.54 -16.19
C ALA A 41 -13.76 1.56 -17.69
N ALA A 42 -14.88 2.18 -18.09
CA ALA A 42 -15.47 2.07 -19.42
C ALA A 42 -15.68 0.60 -19.88
N ASP A 43 -15.95 -0.30 -18.92
CA ASP A 43 -16.04 -1.75 -19.12
C ASP A 43 -17.03 -2.38 -18.12
N GLU A 44 -18.11 -2.98 -18.64
CA GLU A 44 -19.15 -3.62 -17.83
C GLU A 44 -18.68 -4.87 -17.07
N GLU A 45 -17.70 -5.60 -17.61
CA GLU A 45 -17.17 -6.82 -17.00
C GLU A 45 -16.30 -6.46 -15.79
N ILE A 46 -15.46 -5.43 -15.91
CA ILE A 46 -14.66 -4.90 -14.79
C ILE A 46 -15.55 -4.38 -13.67
N GLY A 47 -16.62 -3.64 -13.99
CA GLY A 47 -17.57 -3.16 -12.98
C GLY A 47 -18.23 -4.30 -12.19
N LYS A 48 -18.55 -5.41 -12.86
CA LYS A 48 -19.06 -6.62 -12.19
C LYS A 48 -18.02 -7.22 -11.25
N PHE A 49 -16.77 -7.37 -11.69
CA PHE A 49 -15.71 -7.89 -10.83
C PHE A 49 -15.46 -7.04 -9.59
N ILE A 50 -15.45 -5.71 -9.73
CA ILE A 50 -15.29 -4.79 -8.58
C ILE A 50 -16.42 -4.99 -7.58
N SER A 51 -17.65 -5.07 -8.06
CA SER A 51 -18.84 -5.26 -7.24
C SER A 51 -18.85 -6.62 -6.52
N GLU A 52 -18.45 -7.69 -7.20
CA GLU A 52 -18.27 -9.02 -6.60
C GLU A 52 -17.12 -9.06 -5.58
N ALA A 53 -16.02 -8.36 -5.86
CA ALA A 53 -14.91 -8.24 -4.92
C ALA A 53 -15.36 -7.56 -3.63
N MET A 54 -15.99 -6.38 -3.74
CA MET A 54 -16.50 -5.62 -2.59
C MET A 54 -17.51 -6.41 -1.75
N GLU A 55 -18.36 -7.24 -2.36
CA GLU A 55 -19.29 -8.09 -1.61
C GLU A 55 -18.56 -9.18 -0.79
N LYS A 56 -17.46 -9.73 -1.32
CA LYS A 56 -16.66 -10.75 -0.64
C LYS A 56 -15.76 -10.19 0.46
N VAL A 57 -15.13 -9.03 0.24
CA VAL A 57 -14.17 -8.43 1.19
C VAL A 57 -14.81 -7.44 2.17
N GLY A 58 -16.03 -6.98 1.88
CA GLY A 58 -16.72 -5.90 2.62
C GLY A 58 -16.26 -4.51 2.19
N ASN A 59 -16.92 -3.46 2.71
CA ASN A 59 -16.62 -2.07 2.33
C ASN A 59 -15.21 -1.59 2.72
N ASP A 60 -14.64 -2.17 3.78
CA ASP A 60 -13.30 -1.85 4.29
C ASP A 60 -12.23 -2.85 3.84
N GLY A 61 -12.60 -3.78 2.95
CA GLY A 61 -11.69 -4.79 2.44
C GLY A 61 -10.69 -4.23 1.44
N VAL A 62 -9.51 -4.82 1.39
CA VAL A 62 -8.44 -4.40 0.47
C VAL A 62 -8.59 -5.14 -0.85
N ILE A 63 -8.62 -4.39 -1.94
CA ILE A 63 -8.64 -4.93 -3.31
C ILE A 63 -7.31 -4.58 -3.96
N THR A 64 -6.60 -5.61 -4.41
CA THR A 64 -5.35 -5.47 -5.16
C THR A 64 -5.54 -6.01 -6.57
N ILE A 65 -4.88 -5.40 -7.55
CA ILE A 65 -4.88 -5.84 -8.94
C ILE A 65 -3.50 -6.40 -9.25
N GLU A 66 -3.45 -7.64 -9.73
CA GLU A 66 -2.22 -8.30 -10.17
C GLU A 66 -2.30 -8.64 -11.66
N GLU A 67 -1.18 -8.52 -12.37
CA GLU A 67 -1.10 -8.93 -13.77
C GLU A 67 -1.01 -10.46 -13.87
N SER A 68 -2.06 -11.09 -14.38
CA SER A 68 -2.05 -12.53 -14.68
C SER A 68 -1.36 -12.82 -16.01
N LYS A 69 -0.69 -13.98 -16.10
CA LYS A 69 -0.14 -14.53 -17.36
C LYS A 69 -1.20 -15.23 -18.22
N GLY A 70 -2.42 -15.40 -17.68
CA GLY A 70 -3.56 -16.01 -18.39
C GLY A 70 -4.29 -15.01 -19.29
N PHE A 71 -5.22 -15.52 -20.10
CA PHE A 71 -6.10 -14.69 -20.94
C PHE A 71 -7.36 -14.22 -20.21
N ASN A 72 -7.72 -14.85 -19.09
CA ASN A 72 -8.93 -14.58 -18.35
C ASN A 72 -8.64 -13.68 -17.15
N THR A 73 -9.55 -12.76 -16.86
CA THR A 73 -9.58 -12.03 -15.60
C THR A 73 -10.24 -12.92 -14.55
N GLU A 74 -9.59 -13.08 -13.40
CA GLU A 74 -10.07 -13.93 -12.32
C GLU A 74 -10.15 -13.11 -11.02
N LEU A 75 -11.10 -13.46 -10.17
CA LEU A 75 -11.27 -12.86 -8.84
C LEU A 75 -10.91 -13.91 -7.79
N GLU A 76 -9.77 -13.72 -7.14
CA GLU A 76 -9.32 -14.56 -6.02
C GLU A 76 -9.46 -13.80 -4.70
N VAL A 77 -9.91 -14.50 -3.65
CA VAL A 77 -9.94 -13.97 -2.29
C VAL A 77 -8.93 -14.76 -1.47
N VAL A 78 -7.93 -14.06 -0.97
CA VAL A 78 -6.85 -14.61 -0.16
C VAL A 78 -6.88 -14.01 1.25
N GLU A 79 -6.40 -14.78 2.23
CA GLU A 79 -6.19 -14.26 3.58
C GLU A 79 -4.98 -13.31 3.58
N GLY A 80 -5.18 -12.08 4.03
CA GLY A 80 -4.17 -11.04 4.08
C GLY A 80 -4.54 -9.90 5.00
N MET A 81 -3.63 -8.96 5.19
CA MET A 81 -3.88 -7.75 5.96
C MET A 81 -3.13 -6.55 5.39
N GLN A 82 -3.68 -5.36 5.59
CA GLN A 82 -3.04 -4.07 5.33
C GLN A 82 -3.02 -3.26 6.63
N PHE A 83 -2.01 -2.42 6.77
CA PHE A 83 -1.90 -1.46 7.87
C PHE A 83 -1.30 -0.16 7.36
N ASP A 84 -1.60 0.95 8.04
CA ASP A 84 -1.19 2.30 7.62
C ASP A 84 0.26 2.61 8.03
N ARG A 85 1.21 1.86 7.46
CA ARG A 85 2.66 2.15 7.55
C ARG A 85 3.30 1.94 6.19
N GLY A 86 4.09 2.94 5.78
CA GLY A 86 4.92 2.87 4.58
C GLY A 86 6.36 2.49 4.92
N TYR A 87 7.17 2.23 3.89
CA TYR A 87 8.58 1.91 4.06
C TYR A 87 9.36 3.06 4.71
N THR A 88 10.37 2.74 5.51
CA THR A 88 11.15 3.74 6.27
C THR A 88 11.99 4.66 5.38
N SER A 89 12.36 4.21 4.16
CA SER A 89 13.17 4.99 3.23
C SER A 89 12.68 4.88 1.79
N PRO A 90 12.59 5.99 1.02
CA PRO A 90 12.25 5.96 -0.41
C PRO A 90 13.20 5.12 -1.26
N TYR A 91 14.42 4.87 -0.80
CA TYR A 91 15.36 4.00 -1.51
C TYR A 91 15.00 2.51 -1.39
N MET A 92 13.94 2.16 -0.65
CA MET A 92 13.40 0.81 -0.53
C MET A 92 12.35 0.46 -1.59
N VAL A 93 12.15 1.29 -2.62
CA VAL A 93 11.25 1.00 -3.76
C VAL A 93 11.85 -0.04 -4.71
N THR A 94 11.07 -1.02 -5.15
CA THR A 94 11.46 -2.01 -6.18
C THR A 94 11.06 -1.53 -7.55
N ASP A 95 9.90 -0.87 -7.65
CA ASP A 95 9.41 -0.18 -8.84
C ASP A 95 9.60 1.32 -8.61
N SER A 96 10.55 1.92 -9.33
CA SER A 96 10.86 3.35 -9.21
C SER A 96 9.85 4.25 -9.93
N ASP A 97 9.05 3.71 -10.85
CA ASP A 97 8.04 4.46 -11.58
C ASP A 97 6.75 4.56 -10.74
N LYS A 98 6.35 3.45 -10.11
CA LYS A 98 5.19 3.39 -9.21
C LYS A 98 5.51 3.84 -7.79
N MET A 99 6.79 3.93 -7.42
CA MET A 99 7.25 4.13 -6.05
C MET A 99 6.69 3.06 -5.08
N THR A 100 6.63 1.81 -5.53
CA THR A 100 6.16 0.66 -4.74
C THR A 100 7.29 -0.30 -4.41
N ALA A 101 7.12 -1.05 -3.32
CA ALA A 101 8.03 -2.10 -2.90
C ALA A 101 7.30 -3.46 -2.93
N GLU A 102 7.52 -4.21 -4.00
CA GLU A 102 6.91 -5.51 -4.28
C GLU A 102 7.92 -6.61 -3.96
N LEU A 103 7.59 -7.48 -3.00
CA LEU A 103 8.47 -8.57 -2.58
C LEU A 103 7.81 -9.92 -2.89
N GLU A 104 8.43 -10.70 -3.76
CA GLU A 104 7.95 -12.04 -4.08
C GLU A 104 8.46 -13.06 -3.06
N ASN A 105 7.54 -13.83 -2.46
CA ASN A 105 7.85 -14.85 -1.46
C ASN A 105 8.85 -14.38 -0.38
N PRO A 106 8.61 -13.26 0.34
CA PRO A 106 9.56 -12.75 1.33
C PRO A 106 9.56 -13.59 2.61
N TYR A 107 10.66 -13.52 3.35
CA TYR A 107 10.64 -13.76 4.79
C TYR A 107 10.09 -12.53 5.51
N ILE A 108 9.37 -12.73 6.61
CA ILE A 108 8.84 -11.64 7.42
C ILE A 108 9.47 -11.72 8.82
N LEU A 109 10.21 -10.68 9.19
CA LEU A 109 10.75 -10.48 10.53
C LEU A 109 9.85 -9.49 11.26
N ILE A 110 9.31 -9.88 12.42
CA ILE A 110 8.44 -9.02 13.23
C ILE A 110 9.07 -8.86 14.62
N THR A 111 9.19 -7.63 15.09
CA THR A 111 9.69 -7.30 16.42
C THR A 111 9.03 -6.03 16.95
N ASP A 112 8.86 -5.93 18.26
CA ASP A 112 8.37 -4.72 18.95
C ASP A 112 9.51 -3.76 19.34
N LYS A 113 10.76 -4.13 19.05
CA LYS A 113 11.94 -3.35 19.37
C LYS A 113 12.36 -2.43 18.23
N LYS A 114 12.93 -1.28 18.59
CA LYS A 114 13.71 -0.45 17.68
C LYS A 114 14.96 -1.17 17.22
N ILE A 115 15.29 -1.04 15.94
CA ILE A 115 16.48 -1.59 15.31
C ILE A 115 17.37 -0.43 14.86
N SER A 116 18.38 -0.09 15.67
CA SER A 116 19.31 1.01 15.37
C SER A 116 20.67 0.50 14.86
N SER A 117 21.02 -0.76 15.19
CA SER A 117 22.31 -1.40 14.85
C SER A 117 22.12 -2.53 13.84
N PHE A 118 22.91 -2.53 12.75
CA PHE A 118 22.88 -3.60 11.77
C PHE A 118 23.32 -4.96 12.36
N GLN A 119 24.14 -4.94 13.41
CA GLN A 119 24.62 -6.16 14.09
C GLN A 119 23.50 -6.95 14.76
N ASP A 120 22.41 -6.29 15.18
CA ASP A 120 21.31 -6.95 15.89
C ASP A 120 20.53 -7.89 14.98
N ILE A 121 20.47 -7.58 13.68
CA ILE A 121 19.75 -8.36 12.67
C ILE A 121 20.67 -9.20 11.79
N LEU A 122 21.98 -8.93 11.79
CA LEU A 122 22.97 -9.59 10.95
C LEU A 122 22.89 -11.13 11.00
N PRO A 123 22.79 -11.80 12.17
CA PRO A 123 22.74 -13.27 12.22
C PRO A 123 21.52 -13.88 11.53
N VAL A 124 20.40 -13.13 11.50
CA VAL A 124 19.18 -13.55 10.80
C VAL A 124 19.32 -13.29 9.31
N LEU A 125 19.84 -12.12 8.93
CA LEU A 125 20.08 -11.76 7.54
C LEU A 125 21.04 -12.73 6.84
N GLU A 126 22.12 -13.16 7.49
CA GLU A 126 23.07 -14.13 6.93
C GLU A 126 22.41 -15.45 6.51
N LYS A 127 21.43 -15.93 7.29
CA LYS A 127 20.68 -17.15 6.96
C LYS A 127 19.74 -16.92 5.78
N ILE A 128 19.09 -15.76 5.72
CA ILE A 128 18.16 -15.42 4.63
C ILE A 128 18.92 -15.20 3.32
N LEU A 129 20.09 -14.58 3.37
CA LEU A 129 20.97 -14.37 2.22
C LEU A 129 21.32 -15.67 1.49
N GLN A 130 21.47 -16.79 2.21
CA GLN A 130 21.73 -18.10 1.61
C GLN A 130 20.56 -18.62 0.77
N THR A 131 19.35 -18.14 1.02
CA THR A 131 18.14 -18.56 0.29
C THR A 131 17.84 -17.68 -0.92
N ASN A 132 18.55 -16.56 -1.08
CA ASN A 132 18.34 -15.57 -2.14
C ASN A 132 16.88 -15.07 -2.23
N ARG A 133 16.19 -14.99 -1.08
CA ARG A 133 14.81 -14.49 -0.96
C ARG A 133 14.80 -13.11 -0.29
N PRO A 134 13.85 -12.23 -0.64
CA PRO A 134 13.70 -10.94 0.01
C PRO A 134 13.26 -11.06 1.48
N ILE A 135 13.42 -9.98 2.24
CA ILE A 135 12.92 -9.87 3.61
C ILE A 135 12.10 -8.58 3.81
N LEU A 136 10.95 -8.72 4.46
CA LEU A 136 10.17 -7.64 5.05
C LEU A 136 10.47 -7.58 6.56
N ILE A 137 10.86 -6.42 7.05
CA ILE A 137 11.12 -6.16 8.47
C ILE A 137 10.02 -5.25 8.99
N VAL A 138 9.24 -5.73 9.96
CA VAL A 138 8.23 -4.96 10.67
C VAL A 138 8.74 -4.71 12.09
N ALA A 139 9.03 -3.45 12.42
CA ALA A 139 9.60 -3.07 13.71
C ALA A 139 8.90 -1.82 14.28
N ASP A 140 9.16 -1.48 15.55
CA ASP A 140 8.72 -0.18 16.10
C ASP A 140 9.40 0.99 15.34
N ASP A 141 10.68 0.81 15.02
CA ASP A 141 11.48 1.77 14.26
C ASP A 141 12.73 1.10 13.68
N VAL A 142 13.18 1.56 12.51
CA VAL A 142 14.46 1.14 11.90
C VAL A 142 15.26 2.37 11.53
N GLU A 143 16.35 2.59 12.27
CA GLU A 143 17.08 3.85 12.22
C GLU A 143 18.60 3.64 12.22
N GLY A 144 19.34 4.75 12.18
CA GLY A 144 20.79 4.76 12.36
C GLY A 144 21.57 3.92 11.34
N ASP A 145 22.49 3.12 11.85
CA ASP A 145 23.38 2.28 11.04
C ASP A 145 22.63 1.11 10.39
N ALA A 146 21.60 0.58 11.05
CA ALA A 146 20.75 -0.47 10.48
C ALA A 146 20.08 0.00 9.18
N LEU A 147 19.38 1.13 9.22
CA LEU A 147 18.71 1.70 8.05
C LEU A 147 19.69 1.97 6.90
N THR A 148 20.83 2.59 7.24
CA THR A 148 21.87 2.93 6.27
C THR A 148 22.40 1.69 5.55
N ASN A 149 22.73 0.63 6.29
CA ASN A 149 23.24 -0.61 5.70
C ASN A 149 22.17 -1.34 4.87
N LEU A 150 20.91 -1.38 5.32
CA LEU A 150 19.82 -1.99 4.55
C LEU A 150 19.63 -1.29 3.20
N VAL A 151 19.60 0.04 3.19
CA VAL A 151 19.49 0.84 1.96
C VAL A 151 20.70 0.63 1.05
N LEU A 152 21.93 0.68 1.58
CA LEU A 152 23.13 0.50 0.77
C LEU A 152 23.21 -0.90 0.14
N ASN A 153 22.85 -1.95 0.88
CA ASN A 153 22.85 -3.31 0.35
C ASN A 153 21.81 -3.49 -0.75
N ARG A 154 20.64 -2.86 -0.60
CA ARG A 154 19.64 -2.83 -1.64
C ARG A 154 20.11 -2.11 -2.90
N LEU A 155 20.66 -0.89 -2.77
CA LEU A 155 21.19 -0.13 -3.91
C LEU A 155 22.32 -0.86 -4.65
N ARG A 156 23.09 -1.69 -3.93
CA ARG A 156 24.14 -2.55 -4.51
C ARG A 156 23.60 -3.84 -5.14
N GLY A 157 22.33 -4.16 -4.93
CA GLY A 157 21.72 -5.42 -5.38
C GLY A 157 22.22 -6.65 -4.60
N THR A 158 22.84 -6.47 -3.43
CA THR A 158 23.34 -7.59 -2.61
C THR A 158 22.19 -8.44 -2.09
N PHE A 159 21.13 -7.79 -1.59
CA PHE A 159 19.86 -8.42 -1.23
C PHE A 159 18.75 -7.38 -1.09
N THR A 160 17.51 -7.83 -1.28
CA THR A 160 16.32 -6.98 -1.21
C THR A 160 15.73 -7.05 0.19
N ALA A 161 15.78 -5.92 0.91
CA ALA A 161 15.11 -5.73 2.18
C ALA A 161 14.22 -4.48 2.14
N VAL A 162 13.09 -4.57 2.84
CA VAL A 162 12.16 -3.44 3.08
C VAL A 162 11.86 -3.41 4.57
N ALA A 163 11.97 -2.24 5.18
CA ALA A 163 11.59 -2.00 6.56
C ALA A 163 10.35 -1.11 6.62
N VAL A 164 9.42 -1.45 7.51
CA VAL A 164 8.17 -0.74 7.81
C VAL A 164 7.99 -0.58 9.30
#